data_AF-A0A7X8QED3-F1
#
_entry.id   AF-A0A7X8QED3-F1
#
_cell.length_a   1.000
_cell.length_b   1.000
_cell.length_c   1.000
_cell.angle_alpha   90.00
_cell.angle_beta   90.00
_cell.angle_gamma   90.00
#
_symmetry.space_group_name_H-M   'P 1'
#
loop_
_entity.id
_entity.type
_entity.pdbx_description
1 polymer ?
#
loop_
_entity_poly.entity_id
_entity_poly.type
_entity_poly.pdbx_seq_one_letter_code
_entity_poly.pdbx_strand_id
1 'polypeptide(L)'
;MKRKRYPKNFKEQLIKEVQEVGNAISVAKRHDINVKTLYRWIQDSKHKAWEQTDANAKKVTAYIPSPQEFRQVEKENNTLKKLLGEKDLEISILRDLVKKSRPGYPTE
;
A
#
# COMPACT_ATOMS: atom_id res chain seq x y z
N MET A 1 1.57 -25.86 -33.99
CA MET A 1 0.19 -25.79 -33.44
C MET A 1 -0.38 -24.39 -33.65
N LYS A 2 -1.53 -24.23 -34.30
CA LYS A 2 -2.22 -22.93 -34.42
C LYS A 2 -2.93 -22.63 -33.09
N ARG A 3 -2.64 -21.48 -32.47
CA ARG A 3 -3.32 -21.05 -31.24
C ARG A 3 -4.73 -20.56 -31.59
N LYS A 4 -5.77 -21.21 -31.04
CA LYS A 4 -7.17 -20.77 -31.17
C LYS A 4 -7.33 -19.45 -30.40
N ARG A 5 -7.61 -18.35 -31.10
CA ARG A 5 -7.82 -17.03 -30.50
C ARG A 5 -9.32 -16.80 -30.33
N TYR A 6 -9.73 -16.48 -29.10
CA TYR A 6 -11.13 -16.18 -28.77
C TYR A 6 -11.31 -14.67 -28.64
N PRO A 7 -12.40 -14.09 -29.18
CA PRO A 7 -12.70 -12.67 -29.05
C PRO A 7 -12.99 -12.30 -27.60
N LYS A 8 -12.73 -11.03 -27.24
CA LYS A 8 -12.84 -10.53 -25.85
C LYS A 8 -14.27 -10.67 -25.31
N ASN A 9 -15.25 -10.22 -26.08
CA ASN A 9 -16.67 -10.24 -25.70
C ASN A 9 -17.16 -11.67 -25.41
N PHE A 10 -16.71 -12.64 -26.18
CA PHE A 10 -17.07 -14.04 -25.97
C PHE A 10 -16.52 -14.59 -24.65
N LYS A 11 -15.26 -14.26 -24.31
CA LYS A 11 -14.71 -14.64 -23.00
C LYS A 11 -15.51 -14.02 -21.86
N GLU A 12 -15.88 -12.75 -21.98
CA GLU A 12 -16.64 -12.02 -20.95
C GLU A 12 -18.06 -12.59 -20.78
N GLN A 13 -18.74 -12.93 -21.88
CA GLN A 13 -20.05 -13.59 -21.86
C GLN A 13 -20.00 -14.93 -21.11
N LEU A 14 -19.00 -15.77 -21.40
CA LEU A 14 -18.88 -17.06 -20.75
C LEU A 14 -18.55 -16.93 -19.26
N ILE A 15 -17.68 -15.99 -18.88
CA ILE A 15 -17.37 -15.75 -17.47
C ILE A 15 -18.64 -15.33 -16.72
N LYS A 16 -19.46 -14.47 -17.32
CA LYS A 16 -20.76 -14.06 -16.74
C LYS A 16 -21.72 -15.23 -16.60
N GLU A 17 -21.86 -16.06 -17.63
CA GLU A 17 -22.70 -17.26 -17.58
C GLU A 17 -22.23 -18.24 -16.49
N VAL A 18 -20.92 -18.40 -16.29
CA VAL A 18 -20.38 -19.22 -15.20
C VAL A 18 -20.72 -18.63 -13.83
N GLN A 19 -20.71 -17.30 -13.67
CA GLN A 19 -21.10 -16.65 -12.42
C GLN A 19 -22.59 -16.82 -12.11
N GLU A 20 -23.45 -16.79 -13.14
CA GLU A 20 -24.90 -16.98 -13.00
C GLU A 20 -25.27 -18.44 -12.70
N VAL A 21 -24.63 -19.40 -13.39
CA VAL A 21 -24.93 -20.83 -13.27
C VAL A 21 -24.17 -21.49 -12.11
N GLY A 22 -23.04 -20.92 -11.70
CA GLY A 22 -22.16 -21.48 -10.66
C GLY A 22 -21.37 -22.73 -11.09
N ASN A 23 -21.50 -23.19 -12.35
CA ASN A 23 -20.87 -24.40 -12.85
C ASN A 23 -20.07 -24.17 -14.15
N ALA A 24 -18.75 -24.04 -14.00
CA ALA A 24 -17.83 -23.83 -15.13
C ALA A 24 -17.74 -25.01 -16.10
N ILE A 25 -17.93 -26.25 -15.63
CA ILE A 25 -17.77 -27.45 -16.44
C ILE A 25 -18.91 -27.55 -17.46
N SER A 26 -20.14 -27.31 -17.02
CA SER A 26 -21.33 -27.34 -17.88
C SER A 26 -21.27 -26.27 -18.96
N VAL A 27 -20.90 -25.03 -18.59
CA VAL A 27 -20.76 -23.93 -19.55
C VAL A 27 -19.65 -24.22 -20.57
N ALA A 28 -18.50 -24.73 -20.12
CA ALA A 28 -17.40 -25.12 -21.01
C ALA A 28 -17.81 -26.19 -22.04
N LYS A 29 -18.59 -27.20 -21.60
CA LYS A 29 -19.10 -28.25 -22.50
C LYS A 29 -20.10 -27.70 -23.53
N ARG A 30 -21.00 -26.79 -23.12
CA ARG A 30 -21.99 -26.18 -24.03
C ARG A 30 -21.35 -25.35 -25.14
N HIS A 31 -20.23 -24.69 -24.83
CA HIS A 31 -19.54 -23.77 -25.75
C HIS A 31 -18.30 -24.39 -26.42
N ASP A 32 -18.10 -25.71 -26.32
CA ASP A 32 -16.93 -26.43 -26.84
C ASP A 32 -15.59 -25.77 -26.46
N ILE A 33 -15.47 -25.42 -25.17
CA ILE A 33 -14.25 -24.86 -24.60
C ILE A 33 -13.65 -25.85 -23.63
N ASN A 34 -12.32 -25.97 -23.68
CA ASN A 34 -11.61 -26.68 -22.65
C ASN A 34 -11.86 -26.01 -21.29
N VAL A 35 -12.39 -26.77 -20.33
CA VAL A 35 -12.68 -26.36 -18.96
C VAL A 35 -11.50 -25.58 -18.33
N LYS A 36 -10.26 -26.04 -18.54
CA LYS A 36 -9.05 -25.38 -18.03
C LYS A 36 -8.84 -23.98 -18.61
N THR A 37 -9.21 -23.78 -19.87
CA THR A 37 -9.15 -22.47 -20.53
C THR A 37 -10.16 -21.51 -19.90
N LEU A 38 -11.37 -21.98 -19.59
CA LEU A 38 -12.41 -21.17 -18.96
C LEU A 38 -12.04 -20.79 -17.52
N TYR A 39 -11.51 -21.74 -16.72
CA TYR A 39 -10.99 -21.42 -15.38
C TYR A 39 -9.88 -20.38 -15.41
N ARG A 40 -8.96 -20.46 -16.37
CA ARG A 40 -7.92 -19.45 -16.54
C ARG A 40 -8.54 -18.07 -16.81
N TRP A 41 -9.53 -17.99 -17.71
CA TRP A 41 -10.20 -16.71 -17.98
C TRP A 41 -10.94 -16.14 -16.77
N ILE A 42 -11.57 -16.99 -15.96
CA ILE A 42 -12.21 -16.59 -14.70
C ILE A 42 -11.16 -16.01 -13.74
N GLN A 43 -10.01 -16.68 -13.59
CA GLN A 43 -8.91 -16.19 -12.76
C GLN A 43 -8.36 -14.86 -13.28
N ASP A 44 -8.09 -14.76 -14.59
CA ASP A 44 -7.61 -13.54 -15.24
C ASP A 44 -8.62 -12.38 -15.06
N SER A 45 -9.92 -12.67 -15.05
CA SER A 45 -10.96 -11.65 -14.85
C SER A 45 -11.03 -11.09 -13.43
N LYS A 46 -10.62 -11.86 -12.41
CA LYS A 46 -10.50 -11.34 -11.03
C LYS A 46 -9.38 -10.30 -10.92
N HIS A 47 -8.30 -10.49 -11.68
CA HIS A 47 -7.18 -9.54 -11.74
C HIS A 47 -7.49 -8.31 -12.59
N LYS A 48 -8.48 -8.37 -13.51
CA LYS A 48 -8.98 -7.20 -14.24
C LYS A 48 -9.70 -6.16 -13.37
N ALA A 49 -10.01 -6.46 -12.11
CA ALA A 49 -10.40 -5.42 -11.15
C ALA A 49 -9.31 -4.33 -11.01
N TRP A 50 -8.03 -4.64 -11.29
CA TRP A 50 -6.94 -3.66 -11.42
C TRP A 50 -6.92 -2.88 -12.75
N GLU A 51 -7.60 -3.36 -13.80
CA GLU A 51 -7.75 -2.62 -15.08
C GLU A 51 -8.99 -1.72 -15.07
N GLN A 52 -10.00 -2.03 -14.24
CA GLN A 52 -11.20 -1.21 -14.04
C GLN A 52 -11.06 -0.16 -12.93
N THR A 53 -9.87 0.02 -12.34
CA THR A 53 -9.61 1.26 -11.62
C THR A 53 -9.45 2.36 -12.65
N ASP A 54 -10.37 3.33 -12.61
CA ASP A 54 -10.37 4.56 -13.38
C ASP A 54 -8.93 5.06 -13.63
N ALA A 55 -8.60 5.47 -14.85
CA ALA A 55 -7.29 6.07 -15.13
C ALA A 55 -7.02 7.31 -14.25
N ASN A 56 -8.07 7.89 -13.68
CA ASN A 56 -8.01 8.97 -12.71
C ASN A 56 -7.51 8.52 -11.32
N ALA A 57 -7.67 7.24 -10.94
CA ALA A 57 -7.11 6.69 -9.70
C ALA A 57 -5.60 6.44 -9.78
N LYS A 58 -5.01 6.43 -10.98
CA LYS A 58 -3.57 6.34 -11.21
C LYS A 58 -2.85 7.69 -11.21
N LYS A 59 -3.59 8.80 -11.12
CA LYS A 59 -2.98 10.10 -10.85
C LYS A 59 -2.69 10.17 -9.36
N VAL A 60 -1.57 9.59 -8.94
CA VAL A 60 -0.88 10.09 -7.76
C VAL A 60 -0.45 11.50 -8.14
N THR A 61 -1.32 12.48 -7.92
CA THR A 61 -0.93 13.88 -7.98
C THR A 61 0.21 14.00 -6.99
N ALA A 62 1.42 14.28 -7.48
CA ALA A 62 2.55 14.56 -6.62
C ALA A 62 2.07 15.58 -5.59
N TYR A 63 2.20 15.26 -4.30
CA TYR A 63 1.83 16.19 -3.25
C TYR A 63 2.75 17.40 -3.38
N ILE A 64 2.18 18.53 -3.81
CA ILE A 64 2.87 19.81 -3.89
C ILE A 64 2.37 20.61 -2.68
N PRO A 65 3.13 20.66 -1.58
CA PRO A 65 2.73 21.41 -0.41
C PRO A 65 2.56 22.89 -0.78
N SER A 66 1.48 23.49 -0.29
CA SER A 66 1.27 24.94 -0.42
C SER A 66 2.39 25.68 0.32
N PRO A 67 2.82 26.88 -0.15
CA PRO A 67 3.77 27.72 0.59
C PRO A 67 3.35 28.00 2.04
N GLN A 68 2.04 27.98 2.34
CA GLN A 68 1.53 28.14 3.70
C GLN A 68 1.75 26.89 4.56
N GLU A 69 1.46 25.70 4.02
CA GLU A 69 1.71 24.42 4.69
C GLU A 69 3.20 24.24 4.97
N PHE A 70 4.04 24.58 4.00
CA PHE A 70 5.50 24.53 4.17
C PHE A 70 5.97 25.44 5.31
N ARG A 71 5.47 26.68 5.39
CA ARG A 71 5.79 27.60 6.49
C ARG A 71 5.29 27.09 7.83
N GLN A 72 4.15 26.41 7.88
CA GLN A 72 3.65 25.81 9.11
C GLN A 72 4.56 24.67 9.57
N VAL A 73 4.93 23.77 8.65
CA VAL A 73 5.85 22.66 8.94
C VAL A 73 7.21 23.19 9.39
N GLU A 74 7.74 24.25 8.78
CA GLU A 74 8.99 24.89 9.25
C GLU A 74 8.88 25.46 10.66
N LYS A 75 7.75 26.11 10.99
CA LYS A 75 7.50 26.62 12.34
C LYS A 75 7.47 25.49 13.35
N GLU A 76 6.73 24.42 13.07
CA GLU A 76 6.66 23.22 13.91
C GLU A 76 8.03 22.55 14.05
N ASN A 77 8.82 22.50 12.98
CA ASN A 77 10.17 21.95 13.04
C ASN A 77 11.08 22.78 13.97
N ASN A 78 10.99 24.10 13.89
CA ASN A 78 11.76 25.00 14.73
C ASN A 78 11.36 24.93 16.21
N THR A 79 10.07 24.77 16.52
CA THR A 79 9.63 24.59 17.91
C THR A 79 10.09 23.25 18.47
N LEU A 80 9.99 22.17 17.69
CA LEU A 80 10.47 20.84 18.08
C LEU A 80 11.98 20.82 18.33
N LYS A 81 12.78 21.47 17.47
CA LYS A 81 14.23 21.58 17.66
C LYS A 81 14.60 22.32 18.95
N LYS A 82 13.88 23.39 19.30
CA LYS A 82 14.10 24.12 20.56
C LYS A 82 13.79 23.25 21.77
N LEU A 83 12.62 22.61 21.78
CA LEU A 83 12.20 21.74 22.87
C LEU A 83 13.17 20.56 23.07
N LEU A 84 13.68 19.99 21.96
CA LEU A 84 14.68 18.95 22.00
C LEU A 84 15.98 19.44 22.64
N GLY A 85 16.48 20.62 22.25
CA GLY A 85 17.67 21.21 22.85
C GLY A 85 17.53 21.51 24.35
N GLU A 86 16.37 21.98 24.78
CA GLU A 86 16.06 22.17 26.21
C GLU A 86 16.11 20.85 26.98
N LYS A 87 15.54 19.77 26.39
CA LYS A 87 15.55 18.43 26.99
C LYS A 87 16.96 17.83 27.04
N ASP A 88 17.77 18.01 26.01
CA ASP A 88 19.16 17.55 26.00
C ASP A 88 20.01 18.29 27.06
N LEU A 89 19.78 19.59 27.24
CA LEU A 89 20.43 20.38 28.28
C LEU A 89 20.02 19.92 29.69
N GLU A 90 18.72 19.69 29.91
CA GLU A 90 18.20 19.13 31.17
C GLU A 90 18.87 17.78 31.48
N ILE A 91 18.95 16.87 30.51
CA ILE A 91 19.63 15.58 30.65
C ILE A 91 21.11 15.75 30.97
N SER A 92 21.80 16.69 30.32
CA SER A 92 23.22 16.96 30.57
C SER A 92 23.45 17.40 32.02
N ILE A 93 22.64 18.34 32.52
CA ILE A 93 22.72 18.83 33.90
C ILE A 93 22.45 17.68 34.88
N LEU A 94 21.40 16.89 34.66
CA LEU A 94 21.07 15.76 35.52
C LEU A 94 22.21 14.72 35.57
N ARG A 95 22.83 14.40 34.43
CA ARG A 95 23.99 13.50 34.37
C ARG A 95 25.18 14.06 35.15
N ASP A 96 25.45 15.35 35.06
CA ASP A 96 26.56 15.97 35.78
C ASP A 96 26.31 16.01 37.30
N LEU A 97 25.06 16.21 37.73
CA LEU A 97 24.68 16.10 39.14
C LEU A 97 24.89 14.67 39.68
N VAL A 98 24.47 13.65 38.93
CA VAL A 98 24.69 12.24 39.32
C VAL A 98 26.18 11.91 39.42
N LYS A 99 27.00 12.39 38.48
CA LYS A 99 28.47 12.23 38.54
C LYS A 99 29.09 12.93 39.76
N LYS A 100 28.57 14.10 40.12
CA LYS A 100 29.05 14.88 41.27
C LYS A 100 28.65 14.28 42.62
N SER A 101 27.60 13.45 42.66
CA SER A 101 27.07 12.82 43.88
C SER A 101 27.91 11.65 44.42
N ARG A 102 29.11 11.40 43.91
CA ARG A 102 30.07 10.46 44.50
C ARG A 102 31.33 11.18 45.01
N PRO A 103 31.30 11.82 46.19
CA PRO A 103 32.51 11.97 46.97
C PRO A 103 32.96 10.57 47.40
N GLY A 104 34.23 10.25 47.20
CA GLY A 104 34.80 8.98 47.65
C GLY A 104 34.51 8.78 49.13
N TYR A 105 33.82 7.69 49.47
CA TYR A 105 33.88 7.14 50.81
C TYR A 105 35.22 6.41 50.93
N PRO A 106 36.10 6.76 51.89
CA PRO A 106 37.16 5.86 52.29
C PRO A 106 36.50 4.60 52.83
N THR A 107 36.76 3.46 52.20
CA THR A 107 36.53 2.16 52.81
C THR A 107 37.60 1.96 53.88
N GLU A 108 37.21 2.05 55.15
CA GLU A 108 37.87 1.35 56.27
C GLU A 108 37.13 0.03 56.53
#